data_AF-A0A0C2CR55-F1
#
_entry.id   AF-A0A0C2CR55-F1
#
_cell.length_a   1.000
_cell.length_b   1.000
_cell.length_c   1.000
_cell.angle_alpha   90.00
_cell.angle_beta   90.00
_cell.angle_gamma   90.00
#
_symmetry.space_group_name_H-M   'P 1'
#
loop_
_entity.id
_entity.type
_entity.pdbx_description
1 polymer ?
#
loop_
_entity_poly.entity_id
_entity_poly.type
_entity_poly.pdbx_seq_one_letter_code
_entity_poly.pdbx_strand_id
1 'polypeptide(L)'
;MTRLELLRKIREAQANPALIGDVPVYKGELSGARARPEVEAQLDRVRGYAPPVDLDALAQLPDGTLGREYLRFLQSNKLHPIVLTGNCDPEMVARNAFTVRYAIIHDMVHVLTGFDASWPGEVGVWAFVGGQNYSAGFRLTAIVALLFAPLRCPLRLGAAWRSFRRGWGIGKRAKLLLAVRLEDEFARPLDELRAELGLAGPD
;
A
#
# COMPACT_ATOMS: atom_id res chain seq x y z
N MET A 1 5.04 21.51 -13.50
CA MET A 1 5.49 20.58 -14.57
C MET A 1 4.36 20.39 -15.56
N THR A 2 4.67 20.26 -16.84
CA THR A 2 3.70 19.91 -17.89
C THR A 2 3.39 18.41 -17.87
N ARG A 3 2.28 17.99 -18.52
CA ARG A 3 1.93 16.55 -18.62
C ARG A 3 2.99 15.74 -19.36
N LEU A 4 3.63 16.33 -20.38
CA LEU A 4 4.69 15.68 -21.15
C LEU A 4 5.95 15.45 -20.29
N GLU A 5 6.32 16.43 -19.48
CA GLU A 5 7.43 16.30 -18.53
C GLU A 5 7.17 15.20 -17.49
N LEU A 6 5.94 15.14 -16.95
CA LEU A 6 5.55 14.09 -16.01
C LEU A 6 5.61 12.69 -16.65
N LEU A 7 5.11 12.54 -17.88
CA LEU A 7 5.20 11.27 -18.62
C LEU A 7 6.66 10.83 -18.84
N ARG A 8 7.53 11.79 -19.16
CA ARG A 8 8.97 11.51 -19.30
C ARG A 8 9.57 11.05 -17.97
N LYS A 9 9.30 11.76 -16.88
CA LYS A 9 9.77 11.40 -15.53
C LYS A 9 9.26 10.04 -15.07
N ILE A 10 8.01 9.70 -15.35
CA ILE A 10 7.47 8.36 -15.04
C ILE A 10 8.25 7.28 -15.79
N ARG A 11 8.50 7.46 -17.10
CA ARG A 11 9.26 6.49 -17.89
C ARG A 11 10.71 6.35 -17.39
N GLU A 12 11.38 7.48 -17.13
CA GLU A 12 12.73 7.50 -16.54
C GLU A 12 12.77 6.73 -15.21
N ALA A 13 11.83 7.02 -14.32
CA ALA A 13 11.75 6.38 -13.01
C ALA A 13 11.40 4.88 -13.07
N GLN A 14 10.58 4.46 -14.04
CA GLN A 14 10.26 3.05 -14.26
C GLN A 14 11.43 2.26 -14.89
N ALA A 15 12.29 2.94 -15.65
CA ALA A 15 13.46 2.32 -16.26
C ALA A 15 14.65 2.16 -15.29
N ASN A 16 14.63 2.86 -14.15
CA ASN A 16 15.69 2.83 -13.15
C ASN A 16 15.15 2.39 -11.78
N PRO A 17 15.53 1.18 -11.28
CA PRO A 17 15.12 0.70 -9.96
C PRO A 17 15.40 1.68 -8.81
N ALA A 18 16.47 2.47 -8.91
CA ALA A 18 16.81 3.46 -7.88
C ALA A 18 15.84 4.65 -7.82
N LEU A 19 15.00 4.84 -8.85
CA LEU A 19 14.03 5.93 -8.96
C LEU A 19 12.58 5.45 -8.84
N ILE A 20 12.35 4.15 -8.66
CA ILE A 20 11.00 3.56 -8.70
C ILE A 20 10.08 4.17 -7.64
N GLY A 21 10.64 4.61 -6.51
CA GLY A 21 9.91 5.22 -5.42
C GLY A 21 9.27 6.57 -5.78
N ASP A 22 9.76 7.28 -6.79
CA ASP A 22 9.21 8.57 -7.21
C ASP A 22 8.00 8.41 -8.16
N VAL A 23 7.79 7.21 -8.72
CA VAL A 23 6.69 6.92 -9.66
C VAL A 23 5.30 7.26 -9.10
N PRO A 24 4.95 6.92 -7.84
CA PRO A 24 3.66 7.26 -7.24
C PRO A 24 3.43 8.78 -7.13
N VAL A 25 4.49 9.58 -6.96
CA VAL A 25 4.41 11.05 -6.93
C VAL A 25 4.03 11.57 -8.32
N TYR A 26 4.81 11.21 -9.34
CA TYR A 26 4.58 11.70 -10.70
C TYR A 26 3.25 11.19 -11.30
N LYS A 27 2.86 9.94 -11.01
CA LYS A 27 1.55 9.40 -11.43
C LYS A 27 0.39 10.09 -10.70
N GLY A 28 0.54 10.37 -9.41
CA GLY A 28 -0.44 11.14 -8.64
C GLY A 28 -0.67 12.52 -9.25
N GLU A 29 0.43 13.22 -9.55
CA GLU A 29 0.40 14.54 -10.17
C GLU A 29 -0.24 14.51 -11.57
N LEU A 30 0.13 13.53 -12.41
CA LEU A 30 -0.36 13.41 -13.79
C LEU A 30 -1.86 13.06 -13.88
N SER A 31 -2.31 12.18 -12.98
CA SER A 31 -3.70 11.69 -12.96
C SER A 31 -4.64 12.62 -12.21
N GLY A 32 -4.11 13.46 -11.31
CA GLY A 32 -4.92 14.22 -10.37
C GLY A 32 -5.66 13.32 -9.38
N ALA A 33 -5.16 12.10 -9.13
CA ALA A 33 -5.79 11.18 -8.19
C ALA A 33 -5.84 11.81 -6.80
N ARG A 34 -7.03 11.85 -6.20
CA ARG A 34 -7.27 12.34 -4.84
C ARG A 34 -8.02 11.30 -4.04
N ALA A 35 -7.77 11.31 -2.74
CA ALA A 35 -8.61 10.57 -1.81
C ALA A 35 -10.00 11.21 -1.74
N ARG A 36 -10.97 10.51 -1.14
CA ARG A 36 -12.24 11.13 -0.77
C ARG A 36 -11.99 12.26 0.24
N PRO A 37 -12.83 13.32 0.28
CA PRO A 37 -12.64 14.42 1.21
C PRO A 37 -12.48 13.99 2.67
N GLU A 38 -13.27 13.01 3.11
CA GLU A 38 -13.22 12.48 4.48
C GLU A 38 -11.90 11.77 4.81
N VAL A 39 -11.27 11.16 3.79
CA VAL A 39 -9.98 10.48 3.90
C VAL A 39 -8.86 11.52 3.85
N GLU A 40 -8.94 12.46 2.90
CA GLU A 40 -7.94 13.53 2.70
C GLU A 40 -7.77 14.39 3.96
N ALA A 41 -8.86 14.69 4.67
CA ALA A 41 -8.86 15.44 5.93
C ALA A 41 -8.11 14.73 7.08
N GLN A 42 -7.83 13.43 6.96
CA GLN A 42 -7.10 12.66 7.96
C GLN A 42 -5.62 12.48 7.62
N LEU A 43 -5.16 12.95 6.44
CA LEU A 43 -3.80 12.71 5.96
C LEU A 43 -2.77 13.72 6.48
N ASP A 44 -3.17 14.74 7.23
CA ASP A 44 -2.27 15.85 7.61
C ASP A 44 -1.00 15.38 8.33
N ARG A 45 -1.09 14.37 9.20
CA ARG A 45 0.05 13.81 9.93
C ARG A 45 1.03 13.01 9.07
N VAL A 46 0.61 12.64 7.86
CA VAL A 46 1.37 11.80 6.93
C VAL A 46 1.73 12.55 5.63
N ARG A 47 1.37 13.84 5.51
CA ARG A 47 1.77 14.67 4.36
C ARG A 47 3.27 14.85 4.34
N GLY A 48 3.91 14.45 3.23
CA GLY A 48 5.36 14.47 3.11
C GLY A 48 6.09 13.43 3.98
N TYR A 49 5.35 12.58 4.71
CA TYR A 49 5.93 11.55 5.55
C TYR A 49 6.28 10.30 4.74
N ALA A 50 7.57 10.15 4.46
CA ALA A 50 8.14 9.01 3.74
C ALA A 50 9.55 8.73 4.29
N PRO A 51 9.67 8.25 5.53
CA PRO A 51 10.98 7.96 6.12
C PRO A 51 11.68 6.83 5.33
N PRO A 52 13.01 6.81 5.30
CA PRO A 52 13.73 5.65 4.79
C PRO A 52 13.44 4.42 5.65
N VAL A 53 13.55 3.23 5.03
CA VAL A 53 13.42 1.95 5.72
C VAL A 53 14.80 1.31 5.84
N ASP A 54 15.29 1.18 7.08
CA ASP A 54 16.55 0.50 7.38
C ASP A 54 16.32 -1.00 7.54
N LEU A 55 16.67 -1.78 6.50
CA LEU A 55 16.47 -3.23 6.47
C LEU A 55 17.33 -3.98 7.50
N ASP A 56 18.51 -3.46 7.83
CA ASP A 56 19.38 -4.08 8.83
C ASP A 56 18.78 -3.90 10.22
N ALA A 57 18.20 -2.73 10.50
CA ALA A 57 17.44 -2.49 11.73
C ALA A 57 16.22 -3.43 11.82
N LEU A 58 15.45 -3.60 10.74
CA LEU A 58 14.33 -4.55 10.71
C LEU A 58 14.79 -6.00 10.97
N ALA A 59 15.98 -6.36 10.49
CA ALA A 59 16.55 -7.70 10.71
C ALA A 59 16.90 -7.97 12.18
N GLN A 60 17.14 -6.93 12.99
CA GLN A 60 17.40 -7.10 14.43
C GLN A 60 16.13 -7.17 15.29
N LEU A 61 14.96 -6.89 14.71
CA LEU A 61 13.71 -6.93 15.46
C LEU A 61 13.27 -8.37 15.79
N PRO A 62 12.62 -8.60 16.94
CA PRO A 62 12.09 -9.91 17.31
C PRO A 62 11.08 -10.46 16.29
N ASP A 63 11.03 -11.79 16.19
CA ASP A 63 9.99 -12.49 15.42
C ASP A 63 8.59 -12.12 15.92
N GLY A 64 7.64 -12.00 14.99
CA GLY A 64 6.27 -11.56 15.30
C GLY A 64 6.08 -10.04 15.42
N THR A 65 7.13 -9.22 15.23
CA THR A 65 6.98 -7.75 15.09
C THR A 65 6.65 -7.35 13.65
N LEU A 66 5.96 -6.21 13.45
CA LEU A 66 5.60 -5.74 12.10
C LEU A 66 6.83 -5.63 11.19
N GLY A 67 7.91 -5.01 11.68
CA GLY A 67 9.12 -4.78 10.91
C GLY A 67 9.83 -6.08 10.51
N ARG A 68 9.91 -7.04 11.43
CA ARG A 68 10.51 -8.35 11.17
C ARG A 68 9.71 -9.15 10.14
N GLU A 69 8.37 -9.17 10.27
CA GLU A 69 7.51 -9.84 9.28
C GLU A 69 7.48 -9.12 7.93
N TYR A 70 7.58 -7.78 7.93
CA TYR A 70 7.69 -7.00 6.70
C TYR A 70 8.97 -7.31 5.94
N LEU A 71 10.12 -7.37 6.62
CA LEU A 71 11.37 -7.79 6.00
C LEU A 71 11.27 -9.21 5.40
N ARG A 72 10.67 -10.16 6.13
CA ARG A 72 10.44 -11.53 5.62
C ARG A 72 9.57 -11.54 4.37
N PHE A 73 8.50 -10.74 4.36
CA PHE A 73 7.61 -10.62 3.21
C PHE A 73 8.36 -10.08 1.99
N LEU A 74 9.15 -9.02 2.16
CA LEU A 74 9.94 -8.45 1.07
C LEU A 74 10.94 -9.47 0.51
N GLN A 75 11.70 -10.14 1.38
CA GLN A 75 12.71 -11.13 0.97
C GLN A 75 12.09 -12.33 0.23
N SER A 76 10.99 -12.88 0.77
CA SER A 76 10.30 -14.03 0.18
C SER A 76 9.74 -13.74 -1.21
N ASN A 77 9.38 -12.49 -1.47
CA ASN A 77 8.80 -12.04 -2.74
C ASN A 77 9.81 -11.31 -3.64
N LYS A 78 11.08 -11.20 -3.25
CA LYS A 78 12.15 -10.47 -3.96
C LYS A 78 11.78 -9.01 -4.24
N LEU A 79 11.15 -8.37 -3.25
CA LEU A 79 10.71 -6.99 -3.28
C LEU A 79 11.67 -6.09 -2.48
N HIS A 80 11.58 -4.79 -2.73
CA HIS A 80 12.27 -3.75 -1.98
C HIS A 80 11.25 -2.71 -1.50
N PRO A 81 11.47 -2.07 -0.34
CA PRO A 81 10.58 -1.00 0.10
C PRO A 81 10.54 0.13 -0.92
N ILE A 82 9.36 0.75 -1.05
CA ILE A 82 9.20 1.99 -1.80
C ILE A 82 9.82 3.14 -0.99
N VAL A 83 10.96 3.65 -1.44
CA VAL A 83 11.67 4.77 -0.82
C VAL A 83 11.77 5.93 -1.81
N LEU A 84 11.35 7.12 -1.40
CA LEU A 84 11.50 8.33 -2.21
C LEU A 84 12.96 8.73 -2.32
N THR A 85 13.38 9.20 -3.48
CA THR A 85 14.80 9.52 -3.74
C THR A 85 15.20 10.93 -3.26
N GLY A 86 14.21 11.76 -2.92
CA GLY A 86 14.40 13.19 -2.66
C GLY A 86 14.45 14.06 -3.93
N ASN A 87 14.37 13.45 -5.13
CA ASN A 87 14.35 14.21 -6.40
C ASN A 87 13.01 14.90 -6.69
N CYS A 88 11.95 14.50 -5.99
CA CYS A 88 10.65 15.15 -6.09
C CYS A 88 10.61 16.42 -5.24
N ASP A 89 10.02 17.47 -5.79
CA ASP A 89 9.64 18.68 -5.05
C ASP A 89 8.85 18.29 -3.78
N PRO A 90 9.29 18.72 -2.57
CA PRO A 90 8.59 18.40 -1.32
C PRO A 90 7.12 18.83 -1.30
N GLU A 91 6.78 19.95 -1.93
CA GLU A 91 5.37 20.37 -2.06
C GLU A 91 4.57 19.42 -2.95
N MET A 92 5.21 18.81 -3.96
CA MET A 92 4.62 17.80 -4.82
C MET A 92 4.37 16.49 -4.09
N VAL A 93 5.31 16.08 -3.26
CA VAL A 93 5.13 14.93 -2.39
C VAL A 93 3.97 15.19 -1.42
N ALA A 94 3.94 16.35 -0.77
CA ALA A 94 2.91 16.71 0.21
C ALA A 94 1.49 16.78 -0.38
N ARG A 95 1.32 17.38 -1.57
CA ARG A 95 0.01 17.46 -2.24
C ARG A 95 -0.46 16.14 -2.85
N ASN A 96 0.45 15.18 -3.06
CA ASN A 96 0.14 13.82 -3.51
C ASN A 96 0.25 12.79 -2.38
N ALA A 97 0.05 13.21 -1.12
CA ALA A 97 0.14 12.34 0.05
C ALA A 97 -0.68 11.04 -0.10
N PHE A 98 -1.86 11.09 -0.72
CA PHE A 98 -2.67 9.91 -0.98
C PHE A 98 -1.94 8.82 -1.78
N THR A 99 -1.40 9.14 -2.97
CA THR A 99 -0.78 8.14 -3.84
C THR A 99 0.57 7.70 -3.30
N VAL A 100 1.30 8.61 -2.66
CA VAL A 100 2.57 8.33 -1.99
C VAL A 100 2.38 7.38 -0.82
N ARG A 101 1.46 7.70 0.10
CA ARG A 101 1.19 6.85 1.27
C ARG A 101 0.69 5.48 0.86
N TYR A 102 -0.22 5.41 -0.11
CA TYR A 102 -0.69 4.12 -0.62
C TYR A 102 0.47 3.24 -1.10
N ALA A 103 1.39 3.80 -1.89
CA ALA A 103 2.52 3.05 -2.42
C ALA A 103 3.49 2.59 -1.33
N ILE A 104 3.77 3.43 -0.33
CA ILE A 104 4.69 3.09 0.77
C ILE A 104 4.13 1.96 1.63
N ILE A 105 2.84 2.01 1.97
CA ILE A 105 2.26 1.03 2.91
C ILE A 105 1.74 -0.23 2.23
N HIS A 106 1.66 -0.29 0.90
CA HIS A 106 1.01 -1.39 0.17
C HIS A 106 1.53 -2.78 0.60
N ASP A 107 2.85 -2.96 0.60
CA ASP A 107 3.45 -4.23 1.01
C ASP A 107 3.28 -4.50 2.52
N MET A 108 3.20 -3.46 3.34
CA MET A 108 2.88 -3.62 4.77
C MET A 108 1.43 -4.06 4.97
N VAL A 109 0.50 -3.67 4.08
CA VAL A 109 -0.90 -4.11 4.11
C VAL A 109 -0.98 -5.62 3.91
N HIS A 110 -0.16 -6.22 3.04
CA HIS A 110 -0.08 -7.69 2.91
C HIS A 110 0.23 -8.36 4.24
N VAL A 111 1.25 -7.88 4.95
CA VAL A 111 1.68 -8.40 6.26
C VAL A 111 0.57 -8.22 7.31
N LEU A 112 0.04 -6.99 7.42
CA LEU A 112 -0.99 -6.64 8.38
C LEU A 112 -2.27 -7.45 8.21
N THR A 113 -2.66 -7.71 6.96
CA THR A 113 -3.89 -8.45 6.64
C THR A 113 -3.68 -9.95 6.47
N GLY A 114 -2.43 -10.42 6.32
CA GLY A 114 -2.10 -11.81 6.07
C GLY A 114 -2.37 -12.29 4.65
N PHE A 115 -2.49 -11.37 3.66
CA PHE A 115 -2.59 -11.75 2.25
C PHE A 115 -1.18 -11.97 1.67
N ASP A 116 -0.99 -13.10 0.98
CA ASP A 116 0.25 -13.35 0.23
C ASP A 116 0.35 -12.44 -1.02
N ALA A 117 1.48 -12.50 -1.73
CA ALA A 117 1.68 -11.78 -3.00
C ALA A 117 1.19 -12.59 -4.23
N SER A 118 0.38 -13.64 -4.01
CA SER A 118 -0.23 -14.36 -5.12
C SER A 118 -1.43 -13.57 -5.66
N TRP A 119 -1.89 -13.86 -6.88
CA TRP A 119 -3.01 -13.10 -7.46
C TRP A 119 -4.28 -13.09 -6.56
N PRO A 120 -4.71 -14.20 -5.93
CA PRO A 120 -5.76 -14.13 -4.92
C PRO A 120 -5.42 -13.23 -3.72
N GLY A 121 -4.18 -13.20 -3.24
CA GLY A 121 -3.75 -12.32 -2.16
C GLY A 121 -3.83 -10.84 -2.54
N GLU A 122 -3.36 -10.48 -3.74
CA GLU A 122 -3.50 -9.14 -4.33
C GLU A 122 -4.95 -8.69 -4.42
N VAL A 123 -5.84 -9.58 -4.88
CA VAL A 123 -7.30 -9.33 -4.89
C VAL A 123 -7.81 -9.03 -3.47
N GLY A 124 -7.27 -9.69 -2.44
CA GLY A 124 -7.57 -9.39 -1.05
C GLY A 124 -7.12 -7.99 -0.62
N VAL A 125 -5.89 -7.59 -0.97
CA VAL A 125 -5.37 -6.25 -0.65
C VAL A 125 -6.14 -5.16 -1.38
N TRP A 126 -6.43 -5.32 -2.68
CA TRP A 126 -7.27 -4.34 -3.39
C TRP A 126 -8.67 -4.27 -2.81
N ALA A 127 -9.27 -5.41 -2.41
CA ALA A 127 -10.56 -5.40 -1.75
C ALA A 127 -10.52 -4.70 -0.39
N PHE A 128 -9.45 -4.89 0.40
CA PHE A 128 -9.22 -4.16 1.64
C PHE A 128 -9.15 -2.66 1.42
N VAL A 129 -8.37 -2.23 0.42
CA VAL A 129 -8.23 -0.82 0.03
C VAL A 129 -9.55 -0.24 -0.45
N GLY A 130 -10.33 -1.02 -1.21
CA GLY A 130 -11.70 -0.67 -1.60
C GLY A 130 -12.65 -0.54 -0.40
N GLY A 131 -12.53 -1.45 0.57
CA GLY A 131 -13.28 -1.44 1.83
C GLY A 131 -12.96 -0.24 2.71
N GLN A 132 -11.69 0.19 2.75
CA GLN A 132 -11.24 1.40 3.44
C GLN A 132 -11.71 2.70 2.75
N ASN A 133 -12.30 2.58 1.55
CA ASN A 133 -12.94 3.67 0.84
C ASN A 133 -12.01 4.86 0.51
N TYR A 134 -10.73 4.61 0.24
CA TYR A 134 -9.74 5.67 -0.01
C TYR A 134 -10.14 6.62 -1.14
N SER A 135 -10.59 6.08 -2.28
CA SER A 135 -11.11 6.85 -3.42
C SER A 135 -12.11 6.03 -4.23
N ALA A 136 -12.88 6.70 -5.10
CA ALA A 136 -13.74 6.01 -6.06
C ALA A 136 -12.93 5.13 -7.03
N GLY A 137 -11.75 5.61 -7.45
CA GLY A 137 -10.85 4.86 -8.34
C GLY A 137 -10.38 3.55 -7.73
N PHE A 138 -9.93 3.56 -6.47
CA PHE A 138 -9.46 2.33 -5.80
C PHE A 138 -10.60 1.34 -5.50
N ARG A 139 -11.81 1.83 -5.19
CA ARG A 139 -12.99 0.97 -5.09
C ARG A 139 -13.32 0.29 -6.42
N LEU A 140 -13.20 1.02 -7.52
CA LEU A 140 -13.38 0.45 -8.86
C LEU A 140 -12.26 -0.55 -9.18
N THR A 141 -11.00 -0.25 -8.87
CA THR A 141 -9.86 -1.16 -9.05
C THR A 141 -10.08 -2.51 -8.36
N ALA A 142 -10.61 -2.51 -7.13
CA ALA A 142 -10.94 -3.74 -6.42
C ALA A 142 -11.95 -4.60 -7.18
N ILE A 143 -13.02 -3.99 -7.69
CA ILE A 143 -14.07 -4.70 -8.44
C ILE A 143 -13.49 -5.23 -9.76
N VAL A 144 -12.71 -4.40 -10.47
CA VAL A 144 -12.07 -4.80 -11.73
C VAL A 144 -11.10 -5.96 -11.51
N ALA A 145 -10.27 -5.93 -10.47
CA ALA A 145 -9.33 -7.01 -10.19
C ALA A 145 -10.03 -8.37 -10.01
N LEU A 146 -11.19 -8.37 -9.36
CA LEU A 146 -12.01 -9.57 -9.20
C LEU A 146 -12.61 -10.05 -10.53
N LEU A 147 -13.09 -9.14 -11.37
CA LEU A 147 -13.62 -9.45 -12.70
C LEU A 147 -12.56 -10.06 -13.63
N PHE A 148 -11.29 -9.71 -13.45
CA PHE A 148 -10.16 -10.28 -14.20
C PHE A 148 -9.63 -11.60 -13.62
N ALA A 149 -10.12 -12.06 -12.47
CA ALA A 149 -9.68 -13.31 -11.86
C ALA A 149 -9.83 -14.56 -12.77
N PRO A 150 -10.87 -14.71 -13.61
CA PRO A 150 -10.98 -15.86 -14.53
C PRO A 150 -9.85 -15.92 -15.55
N LEU A 151 -9.31 -14.77 -15.94
CA LEU A 151 -8.22 -14.68 -16.91
C LEU A 151 -6.85 -14.89 -16.27
N ARG A 152 -6.68 -14.47 -15.01
CA ARG A 152 -5.37 -14.50 -14.32
C ARG A 152 -5.16 -15.74 -13.45
N CYS A 153 -6.22 -16.29 -12.88
CA CYS A 153 -6.14 -17.46 -12.01
C CYS A 153 -7.39 -18.37 -12.14
N PRO A 154 -7.70 -18.91 -13.34
CA PRO A 154 -8.92 -19.68 -13.58
C PRO A 154 -9.13 -20.84 -12.60
N LEU A 155 -8.05 -21.52 -12.19
CA LEU A 155 -8.09 -22.64 -11.24
C LEU A 155 -8.21 -22.22 -9.76
N ARG A 156 -8.07 -20.92 -9.45
CA ARG A 156 -8.10 -20.37 -8.09
C ARG A 156 -9.18 -19.30 -7.90
N LEU A 157 -10.22 -19.31 -8.71
CA LEU A 157 -11.34 -18.36 -8.64
C LEU A 157 -12.01 -18.32 -7.25
N GLY A 158 -12.25 -19.49 -6.66
CA GLY A 158 -12.81 -19.57 -5.31
C GLY A 158 -11.91 -18.94 -4.25
N ALA A 159 -10.58 -19.04 -4.42
CA ALA A 159 -9.62 -18.37 -3.53
C ALA A 159 -9.64 -16.86 -3.73
N ALA A 160 -9.64 -16.37 -4.97
CA ALA A 160 -9.74 -14.93 -5.26
C ALA A 160 -11.02 -14.31 -4.69
N TRP A 161 -12.15 -15.00 -4.81
CA TRP A 161 -13.42 -14.55 -4.23
C TRP A 161 -13.41 -14.53 -2.70
N ARG A 162 -12.82 -15.54 -2.04
CA ARG A 162 -12.66 -15.55 -0.59
C ARG A 162 -11.76 -14.41 -0.12
N SER A 163 -10.61 -14.22 -0.77
CA SER A 163 -9.71 -13.11 -0.46
C SER A 163 -10.40 -11.76 -0.64
N PHE A 164 -11.17 -11.58 -1.72
CA PHE A 164 -11.94 -10.36 -1.94
C PHE A 164 -12.92 -10.08 -0.80
N ARG A 165 -13.75 -11.08 -0.42
CA ARG A 165 -14.74 -10.92 0.66
C ARG A 165 -14.07 -10.61 1.99
N ARG A 166 -13.01 -11.34 2.33
CA ARG A 166 -12.22 -11.13 3.54
C ARG A 166 -11.60 -9.74 3.57
N GLY A 167 -10.90 -9.37 2.50
CA GLY A 167 -10.25 -8.07 2.37
C GLY A 167 -11.24 -6.92 2.51
N TRP A 168 -12.34 -6.97 1.76
CA TRP A 168 -13.41 -5.97 1.86
C TRP A 168 -13.99 -5.87 3.27
N GLY A 169 -14.25 -7.01 3.91
CA GLY A 169 -14.77 -7.07 5.28
C GLY A 169 -13.82 -6.46 6.31
N ILE A 170 -12.51 -6.73 6.21
CA ILE A 170 -11.47 -6.12 7.05
C ILE A 170 -11.42 -4.61 6.78
N GLY A 171 -11.38 -4.22 5.51
CA GLY A 171 -11.23 -2.82 5.11
C GLY A 171 -12.34 -1.91 5.65
N LYS A 172 -13.59 -2.40 5.69
CA LYS A 172 -14.73 -1.62 6.21
C LYS A 172 -14.67 -1.32 7.71
N ARG A 173 -14.00 -2.17 8.51
CA ARG A 173 -14.00 -2.08 9.98
C ARG A 173 -12.70 -1.54 10.55
N ALA A 174 -11.61 -1.65 9.79
CA ALA A 174 -10.29 -1.24 10.23
C ALA A 174 -10.15 0.29 10.31
N LYS A 175 -9.23 0.76 11.17
CA LYS A 175 -8.79 2.15 11.15
C LYS A 175 -8.20 2.50 9.78
N LEU A 176 -8.26 3.79 9.42
CA LEU A 176 -7.79 4.27 8.12
C LEU A 176 -6.25 4.16 8.03
N LEU A 177 -5.73 3.12 7.38
CA LEU A 177 -4.29 2.83 7.39
C LEU A 177 -3.44 3.87 6.66
N LEU A 178 -4.01 4.58 5.67
CA LEU A 178 -3.29 5.68 5.01
C LEU A 178 -2.85 6.78 5.98
N ALA A 179 -3.62 7.02 7.04
CA ALA A 179 -3.34 8.05 8.05
C ALA A 179 -2.41 7.55 9.16
N VAL A 180 -2.02 6.26 9.16
CA VAL A 180 -1.14 5.66 10.16
C VAL A 180 0.30 5.70 9.65
N ARG A 181 1.22 6.11 10.53
CA ARG A 181 2.68 6.05 10.33
C ARG A 181 3.18 4.66 10.73
N LEU A 182 2.84 3.65 9.93
CA LEU A 182 3.19 2.24 10.20
C LEU A 182 4.69 2.01 10.39
N GLU A 183 5.50 2.87 9.80
CA GLU A 183 6.96 2.87 9.92
C GLU A 183 7.43 3.10 11.36
N ASP A 184 6.67 3.87 12.17
CA ASP A 184 6.97 4.06 13.60
C ASP A 184 6.60 2.84 14.44
N GLU A 185 5.80 1.93 13.89
CA GLU A 185 5.23 0.77 14.59
C GLU A 185 6.03 -0.52 14.33
N PHE A 186 7.16 -0.46 13.61
CA PHE A 186 7.92 -1.65 13.19
C PHE A 186 8.32 -2.57 14.34
N ALA A 187 8.69 -2.02 15.50
CA ALA A 187 9.11 -2.81 16.65
C ALA A 187 7.94 -3.43 17.43
N ARG A 188 6.69 -3.09 17.11
CA ARG A 188 5.52 -3.57 17.85
C ARG A 188 5.12 -4.99 17.45
N PRO A 189 4.62 -5.79 18.41
CA PRO A 189 4.01 -7.09 18.10
C PRO A 189 2.86 -6.95 17.10
N LEU A 190 2.91 -7.75 16.04
CA LEU A 190 1.99 -7.68 14.90
C LEU A 190 0.54 -7.96 15.32
N ASP A 191 0.32 -8.90 16.25
CA ASP A 191 -1.02 -9.27 16.69
C ASP A 191 -1.69 -8.18 17.54
N GLU A 192 -0.91 -7.50 18.40
CA GLU A 192 -1.39 -6.33 19.15
C GLU A 192 -1.75 -5.19 18.19
N LEU A 193 -0.89 -4.91 17.21
CA LEU A 193 -1.13 -3.89 16.21
C LEU A 193 -2.37 -4.20 15.35
N ARG A 194 -2.56 -5.47 14.97
CA ARG A 194 -3.78 -5.93 14.26
C ARG A 194 -5.04 -5.71 15.08
N ALA A 195 -5.01 -6.01 16.38
CA ALA A 195 -6.15 -5.77 17.25
C ALA A 195 -6.46 -4.27 17.34
N GLU A 196 -5.44 -3.43 17.56
CA GLU A 196 -5.60 -1.99 17.69
C GLU A 196 -6.11 -1.31 16.41
N LEU A 197 -5.65 -1.78 15.25
CA LEU A 197 -6.06 -1.26 13.94
C LEU A 197 -7.41 -1.82 13.46
N GLY A 198 -8.07 -2.68 14.24
CA GLY A 198 -9.34 -3.32 13.86
C GLY A 198 -9.20 -4.34 12.72
N LEU A 199 -7.99 -4.88 12.53
CA LEU A 199 -7.69 -5.88 11.51
C LEU A 199 -8.03 -7.29 12.00
N ALA A 200 -7.96 -7.53 13.31
CA ALA A 200 -8.40 -8.77 13.92
C ALA A 200 -9.88 -9.06 13.60
N GLY A 201 -10.19 -10.31 13.28
CA GLY A 201 -11.55 -10.79 13.03
C GLY A 201 -11.52 -12.16 12.36
N PRO A 202 -12.66 -12.88 12.34
CA PRO A 202 -12.73 -14.23 11.80
C PRO A 202 -12.40 -14.22 10.29
N ASP A 203 -11.67 -15.25 9.86
CA ASP A 203 -11.40 -15.54 8.46
C ASP A 203 -12.66 -15.99 7.70
#